data_AF-A0A5J5QP07-F1
#
_entry.id   AF-A0A5J5QP07-F1
#
_cell.length_a   1.000
_cell.length_b   1.000
_cell.length_c   1.000
_cell.angle_alpha   90.00
_cell.angle_beta   90.00
_cell.angle_gamma   90.00
#
_symmetry.space_group_name_H-M   'P 1'
#
loop_
_entity.id
_entity.type
_entity.pdbx_description
1 polymer ?
#
loop_
_entity_poly.entity_id
_entity_poly.type
_entity_poly.pdbx_seq_one_letter_code
_entity_poly.pdbx_strand_id
1 'polypeptide(L)'
;MADSSRSSLILLFSMLLLITLSHMTEASGSAKLRPSDCKPRCSYRCSATSHKKPCMFFCLKCCSKCLCVPPGTYGNKQVCPCYNNWKTKDGGPKCP
;
A
#
# COMPACT_ATOMS: atom_id res chain seq x y z
N MET A 1 -0.37 46.08 23.23
CA MET A 1 0.58 45.06 22.73
C MET A 1 0.28 43.62 23.16
N ALA A 2 -0.71 43.33 24.04
CA ALA A 2 -1.01 41.97 24.50
C ALA A 2 -1.90 41.12 23.56
N ASP A 3 -2.59 41.76 22.62
CA ASP A 3 -3.55 41.10 21.70
C ASP A 3 -2.85 40.34 20.56
N SER A 4 -1.79 40.95 19.99
CA SER A 4 -0.96 40.35 18.94
C SER A 4 -0.21 39.10 19.46
N SER A 5 0.27 39.13 20.70
CA SER A 5 0.96 38.00 21.32
C SER A 5 0.02 36.82 21.56
N ARG A 6 -1.21 37.07 22.02
CA ARG A 6 -2.25 36.04 22.22
C ARG A 6 -2.74 35.44 20.90
N SER A 7 -3.00 36.27 19.90
CA SER A 7 -3.34 35.80 18.55
C SER A 7 -2.22 34.96 17.93
N SER A 8 -0.96 35.36 18.12
CA SER A 8 0.18 34.62 17.60
C SER A 8 0.34 33.26 18.29
N LEU A 9 0.10 33.17 19.61
CA LEU A 9 0.11 31.89 20.33
C LEU A 9 -1.03 30.97 19.87
N ILE A 10 -2.24 31.50 19.65
CA ILE A 10 -3.39 30.73 19.15
C ILE A 10 -3.10 30.16 17.75
N LEU A 11 -2.53 30.95 16.85
CA LEU A 11 -2.16 30.50 15.50
C LEU A 11 -1.08 29.41 15.53
N LEU A 12 -0.08 29.54 16.41
CA LEU A 12 0.97 28.54 16.59
C LEU A 12 0.42 27.22 17.15
N PHE A 13 -0.47 27.26 18.15
CA PHE A 13 -1.13 26.07 18.68
C PHE A 13 -2.04 25.40 17.64
N SER A 14 -2.77 26.18 16.84
CA SER A 14 -3.61 25.66 15.75
C SER A 14 -2.79 24.96 14.66
N MET A 15 -1.66 25.54 14.25
CA MET A 15 -0.78 24.93 13.25
C MET A 15 -0.10 23.67 13.79
N LEU A 16 0.32 23.70 15.07
CA LEU A 16 0.91 22.53 15.73
C LEU A 16 -0.09 21.37 15.84
N LEU A 17 -1.35 21.67 16.17
CA LEU A 17 -2.44 20.69 16.21
C LEU A 17 -2.63 20.04 14.82
N LEU A 18 -2.74 20.84 13.76
CA LEU A 18 -2.91 20.32 12.39
C LEU A 18 -1.75 19.43 11.94
N ILE A 19 -0.51 19.77 12.28
CA ILE A 19 0.68 18.96 11.98
C ILE A 19 0.60 17.60 12.71
N THR A 20 0.23 17.58 14.00
CA THR A 20 0.13 16.33 14.76
C THR A 20 -0.96 15.37 14.24
N LEU A 21 -2.09 15.90 13.74
CA LEU A 21 -3.16 15.07 13.16
C LEU A 21 -2.73 14.43 11.83
N SER A 22 -1.89 15.11 11.05
CA SER A 22 -1.45 14.61 9.74
C SER A 22 -0.49 13.42 9.81
N HIS A 23 0.16 13.16 10.95
CA HIS A 23 1.06 12.00 11.12
C HIS A 23 0.35 10.67 11.36
N MET A 24 -0.99 10.63 11.43
CA MET A 24 -1.74 9.39 11.64
C MET A 24 -1.98 8.57 10.35
N THR A 25 -1.45 9.00 9.21
CA THR A 25 -1.67 8.35 7.90
C THR A 25 -0.55 7.40 7.46
N GLU A 26 0.11 6.72 8.38
CA GLU A 26 1.02 5.60 8.06
C GLU A 26 0.62 4.30 8.78
N ALA A 27 -0.68 3.98 8.78
CA ALA A 27 -1.15 2.68 9.24
C ALA A 27 -2.26 2.10 8.35
N SER A 28 -2.20 2.30 7.03
CA SER A 28 -2.84 1.36 6.10
C SER A 28 -1.96 0.12 5.94
N GLY A 29 -1.57 -0.48 7.06
CA GLY A 29 -0.93 -1.78 7.10
C GLY A 29 -1.98 -2.82 6.75
N SER A 30 -2.18 -3.08 5.46
CA SER A 30 -2.86 -4.30 5.00
C SER A 30 -2.35 -5.45 5.85
N ALA A 31 -3.25 -6.12 6.59
CA ALA A 31 -2.89 -7.23 7.46
C ALA A 31 -1.96 -8.17 6.68
N LYS A 32 -0.73 -8.31 7.21
CA LYS A 32 0.34 -9.00 6.51
C LYS A 32 -0.04 -10.47 6.41
N LEU A 33 -0.18 -10.96 5.18
CA LEU A 33 -0.52 -12.35 4.92
C LEU A 33 0.57 -13.26 5.49
N ARG A 34 0.20 -14.46 5.94
CA ARG A 34 1.19 -15.51 6.12
C ARG A 34 1.55 -16.08 4.75
N PRO A 35 2.77 -16.63 4.56
CA PRO A 35 3.14 -17.26 3.30
C PRO A 35 2.16 -18.34 2.82
N SER A 36 1.55 -19.07 3.75
CA SER A 36 0.49 -20.07 3.46
C SER A 36 -0.75 -19.48 2.79
N ASP A 37 -1.05 -18.21 3.09
CA ASP A 37 -2.27 -17.54 2.63
C ASP A 37 -2.10 -16.92 1.22
N CYS A 38 -0.88 -16.95 0.67
CA CYS A 38 -0.58 -16.42 -0.67
C CYS A 38 -1.29 -17.18 -1.79
N LYS A 39 -1.31 -18.52 -1.72
CA LYS A 39 -1.87 -19.37 -2.78
C LYS A 39 -3.34 -19.07 -3.10
N PRO A 40 -4.27 -19.06 -2.11
CA PRO A 40 -5.67 -18.74 -2.40
C PRO A 40 -5.86 -17.29 -2.89
N ARG A 41 -5.11 -16.33 -2.32
CA ARG A 41 -5.19 -14.91 -2.74
C ARG A 41 -4.73 -14.71 -4.18
N CYS A 42 -3.61 -15.32 -4.55
CA CYS A 42 -3.11 -15.27 -5.91
C CYS A 42 -4.05 -16.00 -6.88
N SER A 43 -4.60 -17.15 -6.49
CA SER A 43 -5.60 -17.87 -7.31
C SER A 43 -6.74 -16.96 -7.75
N TYR A 44 -7.31 -16.21 -6.80
CA TYR A 44 -8.33 -15.21 -7.10
C TYR A 44 -7.79 -14.08 -7.97
N ARG A 45 -6.65 -13.48 -7.62
CA ARG A 45 -6.03 -12.38 -8.39
C ARG A 45 -5.83 -12.73 -9.86
N CYS A 46 -5.42 -13.97 -10.16
CA CYS A 46 -5.19 -14.45 -11.51
C CYS A 46 -6.40 -15.13 -12.16
N SER A 47 -7.60 -15.09 -11.54
CA SER A 47 -8.79 -15.82 -12.01
C SER A 47 -9.40 -15.28 -13.31
N ALA A 48 -9.11 -14.03 -13.71
CA ALA A 48 -9.64 -13.44 -14.94
C ALA A 48 -8.68 -13.48 -16.15
N THR A 49 -7.37 -13.66 -15.94
CA THR A 49 -6.40 -13.65 -17.07
C THR A 49 -6.33 -14.99 -17.79
N SER A 50 -6.13 -15.00 -19.12
CA SER A 50 -5.80 -16.21 -19.88
C SER A 50 -4.38 -16.73 -19.57
N HIS A 51 -3.48 -15.83 -19.15
CA HIS A 51 -2.08 -16.13 -18.84
C HIS A 51 -1.90 -16.64 -17.40
N LYS A 52 -2.65 -17.70 -17.03
CA LYS A 52 -2.71 -18.22 -15.65
C LYS A 52 -1.35 -18.55 -15.05
N LYS A 53 -0.54 -19.34 -15.77
CA LYS A 53 0.77 -19.83 -15.29
C LYS A 53 1.74 -18.68 -14.93
N PRO A 54 2.05 -17.73 -15.83
CA PRO A 54 2.96 -16.63 -15.50
C PRO A 54 2.37 -15.69 -14.44
N CYS A 55 1.05 -15.40 -14.47
CA CYS A 55 0.41 -14.60 -13.43
C CYS A 55 0.61 -15.23 -12.05
N MET A 56 0.38 -16.54 -11.93
CA MET A 56 0.52 -17.26 -10.67
C MET A 56 1.96 -17.27 -10.16
N PHE A 57 2.92 -17.50 -11.06
CA PHE A 57 4.34 -17.44 -10.73
C PHE A 57 4.76 -16.08 -10.14
N PHE A 58 4.43 -14.98 -10.82
CA PHE A 58 4.79 -13.65 -10.34
C PHE A 58 4.00 -13.23 -9.11
N CYS A 59 2.70 -13.54 -9.04
CA CYS A 59 1.89 -13.22 -7.87
C CYS A 59 2.45 -13.89 -6.61
N LEU A 60 2.76 -15.19 -6.66
CA LEU A 60 3.31 -15.92 -5.51
C LEU A 60 4.68 -15.38 -5.11
N LYS A 61 5.53 -15.02 -6.08
CA LYS A 61 6.84 -14.41 -5.83
C LYS A 61 6.73 -13.05 -5.15
N CYS A 62 5.78 -12.23 -5.59
CA CYS A 62 5.52 -10.93 -4.98
C CYS A 62 4.88 -11.09 -3.59
N CYS A 63 3.96 -12.02 -3.43
CA CYS A 63 3.31 -12.30 -2.15
C CYS A 63 4.29 -12.85 -1.12
N SER A 64 5.21 -13.75 -1.48
CA SER A 64 6.20 -14.26 -0.52
C SER A 64 7.14 -13.17 -0.03
N LYS A 65 7.46 -12.18 -0.86
CA LYS A 65 8.29 -11.02 -0.47
C LYS A 65 7.52 -9.99 0.33
N CYS A 66 6.35 -9.61 -0.16
CA CYS A 66 5.60 -8.45 0.34
C CYS A 66 4.52 -8.82 1.36
N LEU A 67 4.16 -10.10 1.44
CA LEU A 67 3.11 -10.64 2.31
C LEU A 67 1.78 -9.91 2.13
N CYS A 68 1.45 -9.55 0.89
CA CYS A 68 0.26 -8.79 0.52
C CYS A 68 -0.12 -9.12 -0.94
N VAL A 69 -1.42 -9.24 -1.21
CA VAL A 69 -1.97 -9.36 -2.57
C VAL A 69 -3.13 -8.37 -2.68
N PRO A 70 -3.14 -7.46 -3.66
CA PRO A 70 -4.21 -6.48 -3.81
C PRO A 70 -5.58 -7.14 -4.09
N PRO A 71 -6.70 -6.51 -3.66
CA PRO A 71 -8.03 -7.02 -3.94
C PRO A 71 -8.39 -6.91 -5.43
N GLY A 72 -9.34 -7.74 -5.86
CA GLY A 72 -9.77 -7.83 -7.26
C GLY A 72 -8.80 -8.59 -8.16
N THR A 73 -9.17 -8.73 -9.43
CA THR A 73 -8.39 -9.44 -10.46
C THR A 73 -7.46 -8.53 -11.26
N TYR A 74 -7.59 -7.21 -11.10
CA TYR A 74 -6.76 -6.19 -11.74
C TYR A 74 -6.71 -4.91 -10.86
N GLY A 75 -5.72 -4.05 -11.07
CA GLY A 75 -5.62 -2.75 -10.38
C GLY A 75 -5.37 -2.84 -8.86
N ASN A 76 -5.73 -1.79 -8.12
CA ASN A 76 -5.64 -1.67 -6.66
C ASN A 76 -4.25 -1.87 -6.04
N LYS A 77 -3.20 -1.77 -6.85
CA LYS A 77 -1.83 -2.07 -6.40
C LYS A 77 -1.36 -1.14 -5.29
N GLN A 78 -1.86 0.10 -5.23
CA GLN A 78 -1.58 1.07 -4.18
C GLN A 78 -1.93 0.58 -2.76
N VAL A 79 -2.86 -0.39 -2.63
CA VAL A 79 -3.22 -1.02 -1.35
C VAL A 79 -2.07 -1.88 -0.77
N CYS A 80 -1.19 -2.38 -1.64
CA CYS A 80 0.01 -3.12 -1.26
C CYS A 80 1.26 -2.42 -1.84
N PRO A 81 1.82 -1.39 -1.19
CA PRO A 81 2.92 -0.59 -1.75
C PRO A 81 4.13 -1.42 -2.19
N CYS A 82 4.56 -2.41 -1.41
CA CYS A 82 5.65 -3.32 -1.80
C CYS A 82 5.34 -4.09 -3.10
N TYR A 83 4.12 -4.59 -3.24
CA TYR A 83 3.65 -5.32 -4.43
C TYR A 83 3.60 -4.39 -5.65
N ASN A 84 3.18 -3.13 -5.47
CA ASN A 84 3.10 -2.12 -6.53
C ASN A 84 4.48 -1.66 -7.02
N ASN A 85 5.40 -1.46 -6.08
CA ASN A 85 6.70 -0.86 -6.31
C ASN A 85 7.73 -1.87 -6.83
N TRP A 86 7.39 -3.15 -6.87
CA TRP A 86 8.22 -4.15 -7.52
C TRP A 86 8.17 -4.01 -9.04
N LYS A 87 9.28 -3.54 -9.60
CA LYS A 87 9.46 -3.31 -11.05
C LYS A 87 10.43 -4.32 -11.67
N THR A 88 10.32 -4.50 -12.99
CA THR A 88 11.32 -5.18 -13.82
C THR A 88 12.54 -4.28 -14.00
N LYS A 89 13.61 -4.80 -14.63
CA LYS A 89 14.79 -3.99 -14.95
C LYS A 89 14.46 -2.82 -15.89
N ASP A 90 13.47 -3.02 -16.76
CA ASP A 90 13.00 -2.01 -17.72
C ASP A 90 11.97 -1.04 -17.11
N GLY A 91 11.75 -1.08 -15.79
CA GLY A 91 10.85 -0.18 -15.07
C GLY A 91 9.36 -0.56 -15.09
N GLY A 92 8.97 -1.57 -15.87
CA GLY A 92 7.60 -2.07 -15.94
C GLY A 92 7.12 -2.77 -14.66
N PRO A 93 5.81 -2.96 -14.45
CA PRO A 93 5.28 -3.66 -13.29
C PRO A 93 5.69 -5.15 -13.31
N LYS A 94 6.29 -5.64 -12.23
CA LYS A 94 6.69 -7.05 -12.11
C LYS A 94 5.57 -7.94 -11.56
N CYS A 95 4.74 -7.39 -10.69
CA CYS A 95 3.66 -8.12 -10.03
C CYS A 95 2.32 -7.88 -10.77
N PRO A 96 1.46 -8.91 -10.90
CA PRO A 96 0.23 -8.83 -11.67
C PRO A 96 -0.83 -7.83 -11.14
#